data_AF-A0A8T2NLU2-F1
#
_entry.id   AF-A0A8T2NLU2-F1
#
_cell.length_a   1.000
_cell.length_b   1.000
_cell.length_c   1.000
_cell.angle_alpha   90.00
_cell.angle_beta   90.00
_cell.angle_gamma   90.00
#
_symmetry.space_group_name_H-M   'P 1'
#
loop_
_entity.id
_entity.type
_entity.pdbx_description
1 polymer ?
#
loop_
_entity_poly.entity_id
_entity_poly.type
_entity_poly.pdbx_seq_one_letter_code
_entity_poly.pdbx_strand_id
1 'polypeptide(L)'
;MKQSAFVLLLLTGDAAQKYILITEQKSWTEAQRYCRENHTDLASVRNQTENQEILQNNLILVQENKSWGEALSYCRQHYVDLVSVPTEQVQNWVKRRAQSASTAHVWLGLRYSCDLHFWSWVSGEEGRYQNWAPGRETGECGHTGAVESGAGQQWVSLPETEKLNFICSKHGIKDICDSGYGKKLLVRMELTDTALLNMRDPAVRRAVFQKIEVKLKEQGMPEFKLRWRRQPNGEIFYQKKEDEEKKEGCKKPEV
;
A
#
# COMPACT_ATOMS: atom_id res chain seq x y z
N MET A 1 18.78 -10.86 6.59
CA MET A 1 17.75 -10.39 7.55
C MET A 1 16.54 -9.95 6.74
N LYS A 2 15.37 -10.55 6.91
CA LYS A 2 14.16 -10.17 6.13
C LYS A 2 13.34 -9.23 6.99
N GLN A 3 13.48 -7.93 6.75
CA GLN A 3 12.58 -6.92 7.31
C GLN A 3 11.30 -6.91 6.47
N SER A 4 10.18 -6.43 6.99
CA SER A 4 8.91 -6.36 6.25
C SER A 4 8.15 -5.12 6.71
N ALA A 5 7.58 -4.37 5.76
CA ALA A 5 6.62 -3.30 6.04
C ALA A 5 5.24 -3.93 6.33
N PHE A 6 4.45 -3.31 7.21
CA PHE A 6 3.18 -3.87 7.68
C PHE A 6 2.04 -2.86 7.59
N VAL A 7 0.89 -3.34 7.12
CA VAL A 7 -0.38 -2.61 7.09
C VAL A 7 -1.20 -3.01 8.31
N LEU A 8 -1.85 -2.05 8.98
CA LEU A 8 -2.73 -2.26 10.14
C LEU A 8 -4.19 -2.08 9.79
N LEU A 9 -5.08 -2.77 10.51
CA LEU A 9 -6.52 -2.54 10.51
C LEU A 9 -6.90 -1.71 11.75
N LEU A 10 -7.68 -0.64 11.57
CA LEU A 10 -8.42 0.01 12.65
C LEU A 10 -9.93 -0.09 12.36
N LEU A 11 -10.68 -0.51 13.38
CA LEU A 11 -12.13 -0.34 13.41
C LEU A 11 -12.46 0.88 14.27
N THR A 12 -12.20 2.08 13.75
CA THR A 12 -12.73 3.30 14.37
C THR A 12 -14.15 3.52 13.84
N GLY A 13 -15.11 3.70 14.73
CA GLY A 13 -16.52 3.96 14.43
C GLY A 13 -16.80 5.33 13.79
N ASP A 14 -15.83 5.89 13.07
CA ASP A 14 -15.99 7.11 12.29
C ASP A 14 -15.33 6.92 10.92
N ALA A 15 -16.02 7.34 9.87
CA ALA A 15 -16.05 6.72 8.55
C ALA A 15 -14.84 7.02 7.64
N ALA A 16 -13.67 7.40 8.16
CA ALA A 16 -12.61 7.97 7.31
C ALA A 16 -11.31 7.15 7.16
N GLN A 17 -10.92 6.27 8.09
CA GLN A 17 -9.63 5.56 7.97
C GLN A 17 -9.64 4.13 8.55
N LYS A 18 -9.82 3.13 7.67
CA LYS A 18 -9.83 1.70 8.02
C LYS A 18 -8.43 1.09 8.22
N TYR A 19 -7.39 1.73 7.68
CA TYR A 19 -6.02 1.21 7.64
C TYR A 19 -4.98 2.27 8.00
N ILE A 20 -3.96 1.88 8.79
CA ILE A 20 -2.76 2.68 9.06
C ILE A 20 -1.55 1.92 8.49
N LEU A 21 -0.61 2.61 7.85
CA LEU A 21 0.63 1.99 7.37
C LEU A 21 1.75 2.34 8.37
N ILE A 22 2.43 1.33 8.92
CA ILE A 22 3.65 1.57 9.70
C ILE A 22 4.85 1.25 8.82
N THR A 23 5.68 2.27 8.60
CA THR A 23 6.92 2.17 7.81
C THR A 23 8.12 1.75 8.65
N GLU A 24 7.99 1.72 9.98
CA GLU A 24 9.05 1.24 10.85
C GLU A 24 9.40 -0.23 10.57
N GLN A 25 10.68 -0.48 10.31
CA GLN A 25 11.21 -1.82 10.11
C GLN A 25 11.13 -2.61 11.42
N LYS A 26 10.28 -3.63 11.45
CA LYS A 26 10.14 -4.56 12.59
C LYS A 26 10.14 -6.00 12.08
N SER A 27 10.52 -6.98 12.90
CA SER A 27 10.19 -8.37 12.58
C SER A 27 8.67 -8.57 12.62
N TRP A 28 8.15 -9.63 12.00
CA TRP A 28 6.71 -9.90 12.00
C TRP A 28 6.13 -9.96 13.42
N THR A 29 6.84 -10.59 14.36
CA THR A 29 6.39 -10.72 15.75
C THR A 29 6.42 -9.38 16.48
N GLU A 30 7.46 -8.57 16.26
CA GLU A 30 7.55 -7.22 16.84
C GLU A 30 6.50 -6.29 16.25
N ALA A 31 6.24 -6.37 14.95
CA ALA A 31 5.19 -5.62 14.28
C ALA A 31 3.83 -6.03 14.83
N GLN A 32 3.52 -7.32 14.89
CA GLN A 32 2.25 -7.79 15.44
C GLN A 32 2.06 -7.33 16.89
N ARG A 33 3.11 -7.48 17.72
CA ARG A 33 3.07 -7.03 19.11
C ARG A 33 2.81 -5.53 19.19
N TYR A 34 3.58 -4.73 18.46
CA TYR A 34 3.39 -3.28 18.37
C TYR A 34 1.96 -2.91 17.93
N CYS A 35 1.44 -3.59 16.90
CA CYS A 35 0.10 -3.37 16.39
C CYS A 35 -0.97 -3.66 17.43
N ARG A 36 -0.81 -4.68 18.27
CA ARG A 36 -1.77 -5.00 19.34
C ARG A 36 -1.63 -4.11 20.57
N GLU A 37 -0.43 -3.58 20.81
CA GLU A 37 -0.16 -2.64 21.91
C GLU A 37 -0.66 -1.23 21.60
N ASN A 38 -0.56 -0.79 20.34
CA ASN A 38 -0.84 0.60 19.95
C ASN A 38 -2.10 0.75 19.07
N HIS A 39 -2.60 -0.35 18.48
CA HIS A 39 -3.71 -0.39 17.52
C HIS A 39 -4.56 -1.66 17.75
N THR A 40 -5.29 -2.15 16.73
CA THR A 40 -6.05 -3.41 16.83
C THR A 40 -5.18 -4.64 16.56
N ASP A 41 -4.72 -4.83 15.33
CA ASP A 41 -3.79 -5.91 14.92
C ASP A 41 -3.26 -5.60 13.50
N LEU A 42 -2.39 -6.47 12.98
CA LEU A 42 -1.99 -6.47 11.58
C LEU A 42 -3.21 -6.66 10.66
N ALA A 43 -3.27 -5.92 9.56
CA ALA A 43 -4.30 -6.07 8.55
C ALA A 43 -4.20 -7.41 7.83
N SER A 44 -5.34 -8.09 7.70
CA SER A 44 -5.49 -9.19 6.75
C SER A 44 -6.06 -8.64 5.44
N VAL A 45 -5.18 -8.30 4.51
CA VAL A 45 -5.56 -7.87 3.15
C VAL A 45 -6.15 -9.08 2.41
N ARG A 46 -7.46 -9.06 2.16
CA ARG A 46 -8.23 -10.23 1.68
C ARG A 46 -8.10 -10.44 0.18
N ASN A 47 -7.83 -9.38 -0.57
CA ASN A 47 -7.70 -9.42 -2.02
C ASN A 47 -6.90 -8.22 -2.56
N GLN A 48 -6.66 -8.23 -3.87
CA GLN A 48 -5.91 -7.18 -4.55
C GLN A 48 -6.64 -5.83 -4.51
N THR A 49 -7.97 -5.80 -4.58
CA THR A 49 -8.76 -4.56 -4.54
C THR A 49 -8.62 -3.84 -3.21
N GLU A 50 -8.76 -4.55 -2.10
CA GLU A 50 -8.55 -4.01 -0.75
C GLU A 50 -7.12 -3.50 -0.59
N ASN A 51 -6.14 -4.20 -1.16
CA ASN A 51 -4.76 -3.71 -1.20
C ASN A 51 -4.63 -2.38 -1.98
N GLN A 52 -5.34 -2.24 -3.10
CA GLN A 52 -5.34 -1.00 -3.87
C GLN A 52 -5.98 0.15 -3.08
N GLU A 53 -7.08 -0.09 -2.38
CA GLU A 53 -7.79 0.93 -1.58
C GLU A 53 -6.92 1.45 -0.43
N ILE A 54 -6.19 0.56 0.24
CA ILE A 54 -5.24 0.90 1.30
C ILE A 54 -4.19 1.87 0.77
N LEU A 55 -3.64 1.59 -0.40
CA LEU A 55 -2.56 2.38 -0.99
C LEU A 55 -3.07 3.68 -1.62
N GLN A 56 -4.30 3.71 -2.14
CA GLN A 56 -4.97 4.94 -2.58
C GLN A 56 -5.18 5.92 -1.43
N ASN A 57 -5.55 5.42 -0.26
CA ASN A 57 -5.73 6.24 0.95
C ASN A 57 -4.43 6.88 1.46
N ASN A 58 -3.27 6.44 0.95
CA ASN A 58 -1.98 7.03 1.27
C ASN A 58 -1.73 8.38 0.58
N LEU A 59 -2.43 8.68 -0.51
CA LEU A 59 -2.28 9.94 -1.25
C LEU A 59 -3.35 10.93 -0.81
N ILE A 60 -2.97 12.17 -0.50
CA ILE A 60 -3.87 13.26 -0.09
C ILE A 60 -3.77 14.42 -1.06
N LEU A 61 -4.84 14.67 -1.81
CA LEU A 61 -5.03 15.93 -2.52
C LEU A 61 -5.35 17.03 -1.52
N VAL A 62 -4.57 18.10 -1.55
CA VAL A 62 -4.81 19.33 -0.82
C VAL A 62 -5.32 20.37 -1.80
N GLN A 63 -6.53 20.91 -1.55
CA GLN A 63 -7.20 21.88 -2.44
C GLN A 63 -6.78 23.34 -2.19
N GLU A 64 -5.57 23.56 -1.67
CA GLU A 64 -5.01 24.90 -1.51
C GLU A 64 -4.14 25.27 -2.71
N ASN A 65 -4.13 26.54 -3.09
CA ASN A 65 -3.32 27.02 -4.20
C ASN A 65 -1.98 27.55 -3.66
N LYS A 66 -0.92 26.75 -3.82
CA LYS A 66 0.43 27.05 -3.30
C LYS A 66 1.48 26.93 -4.38
N SER A 67 2.55 27.74 -4.26
CA SER A 67 3.78 27.51 -5.03
C SER A 67 4.37 26.13 -4.68
N TRP A 68 5.23 25.61 -5.53
CA TRP A 68 5.78 24.27 -5.32
C TRP A 68 6.54 24.15 -3.99
N GLY A 69 7.34 25.17 -3.63
CA GLY A 69 8.07 25.21 -2.37
C GLY A 69 7.18 25.32 -1.13
N GLU A 70 6.08 26.08 -1.22
CA GLU A 70 5.07 26.17 -0.16
C GLU A 70 4.30 24.84 0.00
N ALA A 71 3.95 24.19 -1.11
CA ALA A 71 3.30 22.88 -1.13
C ALA A 71 4.19 21.80 -0.52
N LEU A 72 5.48 21.79 -0.87
CA LEU A 72 6.48 20.90 -0.27
C LEU A 72 6.54 21.07 1.24
N SER A 73 6.64 22.32 1.70
CA SER A 73 6.70 22.67 3.12
C SER A 73 5.43 22.21 3.85
N TYR A 74 4.27 22.45 3.25
CA TYR A 74 2.98 22.00 3.78
C TYR A 74 2.95 20.47 3.94
N CYS A 75 3.33 19.72 2.89
CA CYS A 75 3.30 18.26 2.97
C CYS A 75 4.25 17.72 4.04
N ARG A 76 5.42 18.33 4.25
CA ARG A 76 6.37 17.91 5.30
C ARG A 76 5.95 18.32 6.70
N GLN A 77 5.14 19.36 6.83
CA GLN A 77 4.60 19.80 8.12
C GLN A 77 3.41 18.94 8.57
N HIS A 78 2.56 18.52 7.63
CA HIS A 78 1.30 17.84 7.93
C HIS A 78 1.30 16.33 7.62
N TYR A 79 2.22 15.88 6.77
CA TYR A 79 2.36 14.52 6.28
C TYR A 79 3.85 14.15 6.14
N VAL A 80 4.21 13.24 5.23
CA VAL A 80 5.60 12.86 4.99
C VAL A 80 6.26 13.75 3.95
N ASP A 81 5.75 13.75 2.71
CA ASP A 81 6.33 14.57 1.63
C ASP A 81 5.33 14.74 0.47
N LEU A 82 5.65 15.60 -0.50
CA LEU A 82 4.98 15.60 -1.80
C LEU A 82 5.09 14.22 -2.47
N VAL A 83 4.04 13.81 -3.19
CA VAL A 83 4.00 12.47 -3.77
C VAL A 83 5.07 12.24 -4.84
N SER A 84 5.74 11.11 -4.75
CA SER A 84 6.58 10.55 -5.80
C SER A 84 5.85 9.48 -6.61
N VAL A 85 6.22 9.31 -7.88
CA VAL A 85 5.57 8.34 -8.77
C VAL A 85 6.59 7.37 -9.36
N PRO A 86 7.07 6.38 -8.58
CA PRO A 86 8.10 5.45 -9.04
C PRO A 86 7.56 4.31 -9.92
N THR A 87 6.24 4.13 -10.04
CA THR A 87 5.61 3.04 -10.81
C THR A 87 4.30 3.46 -11.47
N GLU A 88 3.89 2.71 -12.50
CA GLU A 88 2.59 2.88 -13.18
C GLU A 88 1.40 2.74 -12.20
N GLN A 89 1.53 1.86 -11.21
CA GLN A 89 0.50 1.66 -10.21
C GLN A 89 0.27 2.94 -9.39
N VAL A 90 1.34 3.61 -8.98
CA VAL A 90 1.27 4.88 -8.27
C VAL A 90 0.72 5.98 -9.18
N GLN A 91 1.11 5.99 -10.46
CA GLN A 91 0.54 6.94 -11.44
C GLN A 91 -0.98 6.80 -11.50
N ASN A 92 -1.52 5.57 -11.55
CA ASN A 92 -2.96 5.35 -11.59
C ASN A 92 -3.69 5.83 -10.32
N TRP A 93 -3.03 5.87 -9.16
CA TRP A 93 -3.59 6.48 -7.95
C TRP A 93 -3.55 8.00 -8.01
N VAL A 94 -2.42 8.57 -8.44
CA VAL A 94 -2.25 10.01 -8.64
C VAL A 94 -3.28 10.55 -9.64
N LYS A 95 -3.47 9.87 -10.78
CA LYS A 95 -4.49 10.20 -11.79
C LYS A 95 -5.88 10.33 -11.18
N ARG A 96 -6.33 9.31 -10.45
CA ARG A 96 -7.65 9.32 -9.77
C ARG A 96 -7.77 10.45 -8.77
N ARG A 97 -6.70 10.71 -8.03
CA ARG A 97 -6.69 11.74 -6.99
C ARG A 97 -6.67 13.15 -7.57
N ALA A 98 -5.98 13.37 -8.69
CA ALA A 98 -5.87 14.65 -9.37
C ALA A 98 -7.19 15.07 -10.04
N GLN A 99 -8.08 14.14 -10.43
CA GLN A 99 -9.38 14.45 -11.02
C GLN A 99 -10.29 15.28 -10.12
N SER A 100 -10.09 15.20 -8.79
CA SER A 100 -10.85 15.98 -7.82
C SER A 100 -10.23 17.36 -7.54
N ALA A 101 -9.15 17.73 -8.23
CA ALA A 101 -8.50 19.03 -8.07
C ALA A 101 -9.29 20.14 -8.75
N SER A 102 -9.22 21.33 -8.16
CA SER A 102 -9.81 22.54 -8.72
C SER A 102 -8.90 23.22 -9.76
N THR A 103 -7.59 22.96 -9.68
CA THR A 103 -6.59 23.49 -10.60
C THR A 103 -6.38 22.56 -11.79
N ALA A 104 -6.01 23.12 -12.94
CA ALA A 104 -5.76 22.35 -14.18
C ALA A 104 -4.55 21.39 -14.06
N HIS A 105 -3.64 21.69 -13.14
CA HIS A 105 -2.46 20.88 -12.82
C HIS A 105 -2.34 20.72 -11.32
N VAL A 106 -1.64 19.67 -10.89
CA VAL A 106 -1.46 19.33 -9.48
C VAL A 106 0.01 19.03 -9.21
N TRP A 107 0.61 19.69 -8.22
CA TRP A 107 2.03 19.49 -7.91
C TRP A 107 2.33 18.06 -7.46
N LEU A 108 3.46 17.56 -7.96
CA LEU A 108 4.12 16.33 -7.55
C LEU A 108 5.46 16.67 -6.87
N GLY A 109 6.07 15.69 -6.21
CA GLY A 109 7.40 15.82 -5.60
C GLY A 109 8.56 15.82 -6.59
N LEU A 110 8.33 16.16 -7.85
CA LEU A 110 9.33 16.10 -8.92
C LEU A 110 9.98 17.47 -9.11
N ARG A 111 11.31 17.53 -9.04
CA ARG A 111 12.08 18.77 -9.14
C ARG A 111 13.25 18.61 -10.11
N TYR A 112 13.45 19.63 -10.96
CA TYR A 112 14.62 19.69 -11.83
C TYR A 112 15.84 20.23 -11.07
N SER A 113 16.96 19.51 -11.17
CA SER A 113 18.25 19.97 -10.66
C SER A 113 19.00 20.69 -11.77
N CYS A 114 19.26 21.99 -11.59
CA CYS A 114 20.02 22.80 -12.54
C CYS A 114 21.47 22.32 -12.69
N ASP A 115 22.13 22.03 -11.57
CA ASP A 115 23.55 21.66 -11.58
C ASP A 115 23.76 20.30 -12.25
N LEU A 116 22.88 19.35 -11.95
CA LEU A 116 22.99 17.97 -12.40
C LEU A 116 22.19 17.67 -13.68
N HIS A 117 21.43 18.65 -14.16
CA HIS A 117 20.63 18.58 -15.39
C HIS A 117 19.65 17.40 -15.45
N PHE A 118 19.08 16.98 -14.31
CA PHE A 118 18.12 15.87 -14.26
C PHE A 118 16.95 16.11 -13.30
N TRP A 119 15.86 15.38 -13.54
CA TRP A 119 14.65 15.36 -12.72
C TRP A 119 14.76 14.36 -11.58
N SER A 120 14.47 14.79 -10.36
CA SER A 120 14.55 13.96 -9.15
C SER A 120 13.30 14.07 -8.29
N TRP A 121 12.96 12.97 -7.60
CA TRP A 121 11.93 12.98 -6.58
C TRP A 121 12.52 13.51 -5.27
N VAL A 122 11.87 14.49 -4.66
CA VAL A 122 12.38 15.14 -3.43
C VAL A 122 12.29 14.28 -2.18
N SER A 123 11.48 13.24 -2.23
CA SER A 123 11.41 12.16 -1.25
C SER A 123 12.51 11.10 -1.43
N GLY A 124 13.33 11.20 -2.48
CA GLY A 124 14.51 10.36 -2.69
C GLY A 124 14.24 8.97 -3.26
N GLU A 125 13.04 8.71 -3.78
CA GLU A 125 12.79 7.50 -4.59
C GLU A 125 13.56 7.56 -5.90
N GLU A 126 14.19 6.45 -6.24
CA GLU A 126 14.82 6.23 -7.53
C GLU A 126 13.87 5.35 -8.36
N GLY A 127 13.44 5.85 -9.52
CA GLY A 127 12.48 5.14 -10.36
C GLY A 127 12.76 5.39 -11.83
N ARG A 128 12.78 4.31 -12.63
CA ARG A 128 12.86 4.38 -14.10
C ARG A 128 11.53 4.75 -14.76
N TYR A 129 10.44 4.72 -13.99
CA TYR A 129 9.12 5.04 -14.50
C TYR A 129 9.00 6.53 -14.81
N GLN A 130 8.47 6.82 -16.00
CA GLN A 130 8.20 8.18 -16.46
C GLN A 130 6.85 8.23 -17.15
N ASN A 131 6.11 9.32 -16.97
CA ASN A 131 4.82 9.54 -17.62
C ASN A 131 4.66 11.01 -18.10
N TRP A 132 5.73 11.59 -18.62
CA TRP A 132 5.72 12.93 -19.22
C TRP A 132 4.75 13.04 -20.40
N ALA A 133 4.12 14.20 -20.54
CA ALA A 133 3.42 14.55 -21.76
C ALA A 133 4.45 14.80 -22.88
N PRO A 134 4.15 14.43 -24.14
CA PRO A 134 5.11 14.57 -25.23
C PRO A 134 5.66 15.99 -25.37
N GLY A 135 6.98 16.17 -25.27
CA GLY A 135 7.65 17.47 -25.42
C GLY A 135 7.44 18.43 -24.23
N ARG A 136 7.00 17.92 -23.07
CA ARG A 136 6.78 18.69 -21.83
C ARG A 136 7.78 18.34 -20.72
N GLU A 137 8.81 17.57 -21.06
CA GLU A 137 9.91 17.17 -20.17
C GLU A 137 11.04 18.21 -20.07
N THR A 138 10.88 19.38 -20.72
CA THR A 138 11.90 20.44 -20.76
C THR A 138 12.30 20.85 -19.34
N GLY A 139 13.53 20.49 -18.98
CA GLY A 139 14.16 20.81 -17.72
C GLY A 139 14.74 22.21 -17.78
N GLU A 140 13.96 23.20 -17.38
CA GLU A 140 14.44 24.56 -17.18
C GLU A 140 14.68 24.80 -15.69
N CYS A 141 15.63 25.68 -15.39
CA CYS A 141 15.85 26.09 -14.01
C CYS A 141 14.61 26.78 -13.43
N GLY A 142 14.30 26.48 -12.17
CA GLY A 142 13.09 26.98 -11.52
C GLY A 142 11.80 26.29 -11.96
N HIS A 143 11.89 25.15 -12.68
CA HIS A 143 10.74 24.33 -13.01
C HIS A 143 10.59 23.09 -12.13
N THR A 144 9.34 22.73 -11.91
CA THR A 144 8.91 21.60 -11.08
C THR A 144 7.83 20.80 -11.80
N GLY A 145 7.69 19.52 -11.44
CA GLY A 145 6.76 18.61 -12.11
C GLY A 145 5.35 18.66 -11.52
N ALA A 146 4.35 18.73 -12.39
CA ALA A 146 2.94 18.60 -12.06
C ALA A 146 2.28 17.52 -12.91
N VAL A 147 1.12 17.01 -12.48
CA VAL A 147 0.24 16.17 -13.29
C VAL A 147 -0.97 16.97 -13.74
N GLU A 148 -1.42 16.75 -14.98
CA GLU A 148 -2.69 17.30 -15.47
C GLU A 148 -3.87 16.69 -14.68
N SER A 149 -4.80 17.52 -14.21
CA SER A 149 -6.02 17.04 -13.52
C SER A 149 -7.08 16.53 -14.50
N GLY A 150 -7.07 17.06 -15.74
CA GLY A 150 -8.03 16.77 -16.81
C GLY A 150 -7.62 15.62 -17.74
N ALA A 151 -7.87 15.77 -19.04
CA ALA A 151 -7.54 14.75 -20.03
C ALA A 151 -6.00 14.58 -20.17
N GLY A 152 -5.54 13.35 -20.45
CA GLY A 152 -4.12 13.01 -20.55
C GLY A 152 -3.52 12.53 -19.22
N GLN A 153 -3.65 13.35 -18.18
CA GLN A 153 -3.13 13.08 -16.83
C GLN A 153 -1.65 12.67 -16.87
N GLN A 154 -0.89 13.34 -17.74
CA GLN A 154 0.54 13.16 -17.91
C GLN A 154 1.29 14.23 -17.12
N TRP A 155 2.60 14.04 -16.97
CA TRP A 155 3.45 14.99 -16.25
C TRP A 155 3.85 16.15 -17.14
N VAL A 156 3.88 17.34 -16.57
CA VAL A 156 4.29 18.57 -17.23
C VAL A 156 5.29 19.32 -16.36
N SER A 157 6.22 20.02 -17.01
CA SER A 157 7.15 20.96 -16.39
C SER A 157 6.50 22.34 -16.30
N LEU A 158 6.41 22.92 -15.11
CA LEU A 158 5.85 24.26 -14.87
C LEU A 158 6.77 25.08 -13.95
N PRO A 159 6.77 26.43 -14.05
CA PRO A 159 7.51 27.28 -13.13
C PRO A 159 7.08 27.05 -11.67
N GLU A 160 8.05 26.98 -10.76
CA GLU A 160 7.80 26.66 -9.34
C GLU A 160 6.94 27.72 -8.62
N THR A 161 6.84 28.92 -9.20
CA THR A 161 6.03 30.05 -8.71
C THR A 161 4.54 29.91 -8.98
N GLU A 162 4.12 29.00 -9.88
CA GLU A 162 2.72 28.73 -10.17
C GLU A 162 1.99 28.24 -8.92
N LYS A 163 0.73 28.67 -8.74
CA LYS A 163 -0.06 28.31 -7.56
C LYS A 163 -1.08 27.23 -7.90
N LEU A 164 -0.79 26.00 -7.49
CA LEU A 164 -1.59 24.81 -7.82
C LEU A 164 -2.07 24.08 -6.57
N ASN A 165 -3.09 23.24 -6.71
CA ASN A 165 -3.34 22.16 -5.77
C ASN A 165 -2.19 21.16 -5.81
N PHE A 166 -2.06 20.32 -4.80
CA PHE A 166 -0.92 19.43 -4.67
C PHE A 166 -1.27 18.13 -3.95
N ILE A 167 -0.52 17.07 -4.21
CA ILE A 167 -0.73 15.76 -3.59
C ILE A 167 0.41 15.45 -2.61
N CYS A 168 0.05 15.28 -1.35
CA CYS A 168 0.94 14.77 -0.32
C CYS A 168 0.84 13.24 -0.20
N SER A 169 1.89 12.63 0.30
CA SER A 169 1.93 11.24 0.76
C SER A 169 1.84 11.20 2.28
N LYS A 170 0.96 10.36 2.83
CA LYS A 170 0.88 10.12 4.29
C LYS A 170 2.06 9.29 4.80
N HIS A 171 2.63 8.46 3.95
CA HIS A 171 3.76 7.56 4.24
C HIS A 171 4.66 7.46 3.00
N GLY A 172 5.95 7.19 3.19
CA GLY A 172 6.94 7.08 2.11
C GLY A 172 6.53 6.06 1.03
N ILE A 173 6.52 6.48 -0.23
CA ILE A 173 6.18 5.61 -1.36
C ILE A 173 7.30 4.61 -1.64
N LYS A 174 8.55 4.96 -1.27
CA LYS A 174 9.69 4.04 -1.23
C LYS A 174 9.37 2.76 -0.47
N ASP A 175 8.74 2.86 0.70
CA ASP A 175 8.38 1.68 1.51
C ASP A 175 7.27 0.83 0.87
N ILE A 176 6.47 1.42 -0.02
CA ILE A 176 5.38 0.76 -0.76
C ILE A 176 5.92 0.05 -2.02
N CYS A 177 6.95 0.60 -2.69
CA CYS A 177 7.48 0.09 -3.95
C CYS A 177 8.81 -0.70 -3.81
N ASP A 178 9.70 -0.33 -2.88
CA ASP A 178 10.89 -1.14 -2.46
C ASP A 178 10.49 -2.29 -1.53
N SER A 179 9.19 -2.48 -1.33
CA SER A 179 8.57 -3.74 -1.00
C SER A 179 8.79 -4.81 -2.10
N GLY A 180 10.03 -5.02 -2.56
CA GLY A 180 10.52 -6.27 -3.14
C GLY A 180 10.37 -7.49 -2.19
N TYR A 181 9.48 -7.40 -1.20
CA TYR A 181 8.79 -8.52 -0.61
C TYR A 181 8.18 -9.32 -1.75
N GLY A 182 8.70 -10.52 -1.97
CA GLY A 182 7.87 -11.58 -2.52
C GLY A 182 6.54 -11.52 -1.78
N LYS A 183 5.47 -11.12 -2.48
CA LYS A 183 4.16 -10.82 -1.90
C LYS A 183 3.78 -11.99 -1.01
N LYS A 184 3.80 -11.80 0.31
CA LYS A 184 3.39 -12.87 1.24
C LYS A 184 1.88 -12.87 1.28
N LEU A 185 1.27 -13.62 0.36
CA LEU A 185 -0.16 -13.87 0.37
C LEU A 185 -0.47 -14.84 1.52
N LEU A 186 -1.20 -14.36 2.53
CA LEU A 186 -1.72 -15.23 3.57
C LEU A 186 -2.99 -15.90 3.04
N VAL A 187 -2.85 -17.15 2.60
CA VAL A 187 -3.99 -17.96 2.18
C VAL A 187 -4.58 -18.65 3.41
N ARG A 188 -5.78 -18.21 3.83
CA ARG A 188 -6.59 -18.93 4.82
C ARG A 188 -7.50 -19.89 4.07
N MET A 189 -7.42 -21.17 4.41
CA MET A 189 -8.19 -22.22 3.77
C MET A 189 -8.82 -23.12 4.83
N GLU A 190 -10.04 -23.55 4.57
CA GLU A 190 -10.75 -24.55 5.35
C GLU A 190 -10.59 -25.88 4.64
N LEU A 191 -10.17 -26.90 5.39
CA LEU A 191 -10.10 -28.26 4.88
C LEU A 191 -11.42 -28.95 5.22
N THR A 192 -12.13 -29.40 4.20
CA THR A 192 -13.33 -30.24 4.36
C THR A 192 -12.90 -31.70 4.40
N ASP A 193 -13.64 -32.54 5.15
CA ASP A 193 -13.43 -34.00 5.19
C ASP A 193 -12.12 -34.45 5.89
N THR A 194 -11.77 -33.79 6.99
CA THR A 194 -10.54 -34.06 7.76
C THR A 194 -10.71 -35.04 8.93
N ALA A 195 -11.89 -35.65 9.09
CA ALA A 195 -12.24 -36.45 10.27
C ALA A 195 -11.29 -37.64 10.52
N LEU A 196 -10.57 -38.11 9.49
CA LEU A 196 -9.58 -39.19 9.57
C LEU A 196 -8.13 -38.73 9.34
N LEU A 197 -7.90 -37.44 9.10
CA LEU A 197 -6.58 -36.92 8.74
C LEU A 197 -5.84 -36.43 9.99
N ASN A 198 -4.76 -37.12 10.35
CA ASN A 198 -3.85 -36.63 11.37
C ASN A 198 -2.99 -35.49 10.80
N MET A 199 -3.40 -34.25 11.01
CA MET A 199 -2.66 -33.06 10.56
C MET A 199 -1.33 -32.83 11.29
N ARG A 200 -0.97 -33.66 12.28
CA ARG A 200 0.38 -33.72 12.86
C ARG A 200 1.33 -34.62 12.07
N ASP A 201 0.78 -35.51 11.23
CA ASP A 201 1.55 -36.37 10.34
C ASP A 201 2.27 -35.51 9.27
N PRO A 202 3.62 -35.58 9.19
CA PRO A 202 4.39 -34.89 8.17
C PRO A 202 3.99 -35.25 6.73
N ALA A 203 3.53 -36.47 6.47
CA ALA A 203 3.08 -36.93 5.16
C ALA A 203 1.78 -36.25 4.74
N VAL A 204 0.80 -36.17 5.65
CA VAL A 204 -0.47 -35.46 5.42
C VAL A 204 -0.20 -33.97 5.14
N ARG A 205 0.67 -33.33 5.94
CA ARG A 205 1.07 -31.93 5.70
C ARG A 205 1.70 -31.75 4.33
N ARG A 206 2.58 -32.66 3.90
CA ARG A 206 3.23 -32.59 2.58
C ARG A 206 2.20 -32.70 1.45
N ALA A 207 1.25 -33.62 1.55
CA ALA A 207 0.20 -33.81 0.56
C ALA A 207 -0.71 -32.58 0.43
N VAL A 208 -1.14 -32.00 1.56
CA VAL A 208 -1.91 -30.74 1.56
C VAL A 208 -1.10 -29.62 0.91
N PHE A 209 0.18 -29.49 1.28
CA PHE A 209 1.06 -28.47 0.71
C PHE A 209 1.17 -28.59 -0.82
N GLN A 210 1.42 -29.80 -1.33
CA GLN A 210 1.49 -30.06 -2.77
C GLN A 210 0.17 -29.72 -3.50
N LYS A 211 -0.97 -30.07 -2.91
CA LYS A 211 -2.28 -29.75 -3.50
C LYS A 211 -2.51 -28.24 -3.60
N ILE A 212 -2.05 -27.47 -2.61
CA ILE A 212 -2.10 -26.00 -2.66
C ILE A 212 -1.18 -25.47 -3.76
N GLU A 213 0.03 -26.00 -3.90
CA GLU A 213 0.96 -25.57 -4.95
C GLU A 213 0.37 -25.75 -6.34
N VAL A 214 -0.23 -26.92 -6.62
CA VAL A 214 -0.87 -27.20 -7.90
C VAL A 214 -1.99 -26.19 -8.18
N LYS A 215 -2.88 -25.98 -7.22
CA LYS A 215 -4.03 -25.08 -7.39
C LYS A 215 -3.61 -23.62 -7.60
N LEU A 216 -2.54 -23.17 -6.94
CA LEU A 216 -2.01 -21.82 -7.15
C LEU A 216 -1.39 -21.66 -8.55
N LYS A 217 -0.72 -22.70 -9.07
CA LYS A 217 -0.20 -22.69 -10.45
C LYS A 217 -1.33 -22.61 -11.48
N GLU A 218 -2.38 -23.40 -11.31
CA GLU A 218 -3.58 -23.36 -12.18
C GLU A 218 -4.28 -21.99 -12.17
N GLN A 219 -4.24 -21.28 -11.03
CA GLN A 219 -4.79 -19.94 -10.90
C GLN A 219 -3.86 -18.82 -11.40
N GLY A 220 -2.83 -19.17 -12.18
CA GLY A 220 -1.95 -18.20 -12.83
C GLY A 220 -0.83 -17.65 -11.95
N MET A 221 -0.43 -18.37 -10.88
CA MET A 221 0.75 -18.03 -10.09
C MET A 221 1.89 -19.03 -10.37
N PRO A 222 2.73 -18.81 -11.40
CA PRO A 222 3.75 -19.79 -11.80
C PRO A 222 4.98 -19.83 -10.87
N GLU A 223 5.31 -18.72 -10.20
CA GLU A 223 6.48 -18.60 -9.32
C GLU A 223 6.08 -18.17 -7.90
N PHE A 224 6.28 -19.06 -6.91
CA PHE A 224 6.01 -18.75 -5.51
C PHE A 224 6.81 -19.66 -4.55
N LYS A 225 6.86 -19.28 -3.27
CA LYS A 225 7.42 -20.10 -2.18
C LYS A 225 6.43 -20.19 -1.03
N LEU A 226 5.77 -21.35 -0.89
CA LEU A 226 4.88 -21.61 0.23
C LEU A 226 5.65 -21.84 1.53
N ARG A 227 5.03 -21.51 2.67
CA ARG A 227 5.51 -21.82 4.02
C ARG A 227 4.33 -21.98 4.96
N TRP A 228 4.38 -22.96 5.85
CA TRP A 228 3.42 -23.08 6.95
C TRP A 228 3.55 -21.93 7.93
N ARG A 229 2.42 -21.35 8.35
CA ARG A 229 2.37 -20.42 9.47
C ARG A 229 2.35 -21.23 10.76
N ARG A 230 3.37 -21.05 11.60
CA ARG A 230 3.37 -21.59 12.97
C ARG A 230 2.69 -20.59 13.89
N GLN A 231 1.77 -21.08 14.70
CA GLN A 231 1.11 -20.35 15.77
C GLN A 231 2.05 -20.23 16.98
N PRO A 232 1.75 -19.32 17.94
CA PRO A 232 2.55 -19.18 19.17
C PRO A 232 2.65 -20.47 19.99
N ASN A 233 1.61 -21.32 19.93
CA ASN A 233 1.58 -22.64 20.56
C ASN A 233 2.33 -23.74 19.76
N GLY A 234 2.97 -23.38 18.64
CA GLY A 234 3.70 -24.30 17.77
C GLY A 234 2.85 -25.06 16.75
N GLU A 235 1.52 -24.96 16.79
CA GLU A 235 0.62 -25.62 15.84
C GLU A 235 0.52 -24.85 14.51
N ILE A 236 0.02 -25.53 13.46
CA ILE A 236 -0.11 -24.96 12.11
C ILE A 236 -1.58 -24.76 11.72
N PHE A 237 -2.48 -25.61 12.22
CA PHE A 237 -3.90 -25.62 11.88
C PHE A 237 -4.76 -25.28 13.10
N TYR A 238 -5.94 -24.72 12.84
CA TYR A 238 -6.99 -24.57 13.84
C TYR A 238 -7.88 -25.80 13.76
N GLN A 239 -8.15 -26.46 14.89
CA GLN A 239 -9.33 -27.32 15.00
C GLN A 239 -10.52 -26.43 15.33
N LYS A 240 -11.49 -26.36 14.42
CA LYS A 240 -12.80 -25.79 14.73
C LYS A 240 -13.41 -26.71 15.79
N LYS A 241 -13.63 -26.20 17.00
CA LYS A 241 -14.39 -26.94 18.01
C LYS A 241 -15.85 -26.93 17.56
N GLU A 242 -16.51 -28.08 17.56
CA GLU A 242 -17.93 -28.22 17.16
C GLU A 242 -18.90 -27.36 18.01
N ASP A 243 -18.44 -26.74 19.10
CA ASP A 243 -19.28 -25.94 20.00
C ASP A 243 -19.47 -24.46 19.59
N GLU A 244 -18.85 -23.98 18.51
CA GLU A 244 -19.02 -22.58 18.06
C GLU A 244 -20.15 -22.39 17.02
N GLU A 245 -20.92 -23.43 16.68
CA GLU A 245 -22.11 -23.32 15.82
C GLU A 245 -23.34 -22.71 16.51
N LYS A 246 -23.27 -22.28 17.78
CA LYS A 246 -24.39 -21.64 18.51
C LYS A 246 -24.20 -20.20 18.96
N LYS A 247 -23.20 -19.48 18.47
CA LYS A 247 -23.05 -18.03 18.77
C LYS A 247 -22.73 -17.15 17.56
N GLU A 248 -23.39 -17.39 16.44
CA GLU A 248 -23.72 -16.30 15.50
C GLU A 248 -25.23 -16.10 15.47
N GLY A 249 -25.71 -15.37 16.48
CA GLY A 249 -26.98 -14.68 16.42
C GLY A 249 -26.72 -13.28 16.92
N CYS A 250 -26.62 -12.32 16.01
CA CYS A 250 -26.60 -10.90 16.32
C CYS A 250 -27.89 -10.59 17.10
N LYS A 251 -27.83 -10.58 18.43
CA LYS A 251 -28.96 -10.17 19.27
C LYS A 251 -28.98 -8.65 19.25
N LYS A 252 -30.03 -8.08 18.64
CA LYS A 252 -30.45 -6.70 18.88
C LYS A 252 -30.59 -6.49 20.40
N PRO A 253 -30.04 -5.41 20.97
CA PRO A 253 -30.53 -4.95 22.26
C PRO A 253 -31.91 -4.30 22.03
N GLU A 254 -32.96 -4.95 22.54
CA GLU A 254 -34.18 -4.28 22.98
C GLU A 254 -33.94 -3.80 24.41
N VAL A 255 -33.98 -2.48 24.63
CA VAL A 255 -35.01 -1.70 25.33
C VAL A 255 -34.58 -0.23 25.25
#